data_AF-A0A930Y7D8-F1
#
_entry.id   AF-A0A930Y7D8-F1
#
_cell.length_a   1.000
_cell.length_b   1.000
_cell.length_c   1.000
_cell.angle_alpha   90.00
_cell.angle_beta   90.00
_cell.angle_gamma   90.00
#
_symmetry.space_group_name_H-M   'P 1'
#
loop_
_entity.id
_entity.type
_entity.pdbx_description
1 polymer ?
#
loop_
_entity_poly.entity_id
_entity_poly.type
_entity_poly.pdbx_seq_one_letter_code
_entity_poly.pdbx_strand_id
1 'polypeptide(L)' 'MLSIWPKFLGPVEVDETYIGTKETNKRADKKLKAGRGTIGKTAAVGMKDRRTT' A
#
# COMPACT_ATOMS: atom_id res chain seq x y z
N MET A 1 -5.82 14.93 30.48
CA MET A 1 -6.29 15.77 29.35
C MET A 1 -5.50 15.36 28.12
N LEU A 2 -5.99 14.38 27.37
CA LEU A 2 -5.36 13.92 26.11
C LEU A 2 -5.78 14.90 25.01
N SER A 3 -4.82 15.58 24.40
CA SER A 3 -5.06 16.54 23.33
C SER A 3 -5.35 15.80 22.02
N ILE A 4 -6.63 15.52 21.76
CA ILE A 4 -7.10 14.97 20.48
C ILE A 4 -7.20 16.11 19.44
N TRP A 5 -6.06 16.59 18.97
CA TRP A 5 -6.07 17.48 17.80
C TRP A 5 -6.34 16.64 16.54
N PRO A 6 -7.21 17.10 15.62
CA PRO A 6 -7.39 16.40 14.36
C PRO A 6 -6.09 16.48 13.56
N LYS A 7 -5.49 15.33 13.26
CA LYS A 7 -4.26 15.24 12.44
C LYS A 7 -4.49 15.60 10.98
N PHE A 8 -5.74 15.47 10.51
CA PHE A 8 -6.18 15.83 9.17
C PHE A 8 -7.38 16.76 9.29
N LEU A 9 -7.37 17.84 8.54
CA LEU A 9 -8.31 18.95 8.63
C LEU A 9 -9.00 19.25 7.29
N GLY A 10 -8.48 18.73 6.18
CA GLY A 10 -9.07 18.81 4.85
C GLY A 10 -9.41 17.43 4.28
N PRO A 11 -9.92 17.38 3.04
CA PRO A 11 -10.13 16.12 2.32
C PRO A 11 -8.82 15.33 2.22
N VAL A 12 -8.85 14.08 2.65
CA VAL A 12 -7.69 13.18 2.63
C VAL A 12 -7.79 12.27 1.42
N GLU A 13 -6.74 12.27 0.60
CA GLU A 13 -6.55 11.31 -0.48
C GLU A 13 -5.69 10.16 0.04
N VAL A 14 -6.12 8.95 -0.29
CA VAL A 14 -5.41 7.72 0.10
C VAL A 14 -5.25 6.89 -1.15
N ASP A 15 -4.02 6.47 -1.41
CA ASP A 15 -3.71 5.54 -2.49
C ASP A 15 -2.77 4.44 -1.96
N GLU A 16 -2.86 3.27 -2.57
CA GLU A 16 -2.04 2.12 -2.21
C GLU A 16 -1.32 1.57 -3.43
N THR A 17 -0.04 1.27 -3.26
CA THR A 17 0.79 0.63 -4.26
C THR A 17 1.40 -0.63 -3.67
N TYR A 18 1.29 -1.74 -4.39
CA TYR A 18 1.87 -3.02 -3.97
C TYR A 18 3.29 -3.16 -4.52
N ILE A 19 4.28 -2.99 -3.65
CA ILE A 19 5.71 -3.01 -3.98
C ILE A 19 6.29 -4.38 -3.61
N GLY A 20 7.03 -4.96 -4.55
CA GLY A 20 7.71 -6.23 -4.36
C GLY A 20 7.80 -7.03 -5.65
N THR A 21 9.01 -7.48 -6.00
CA THR A 21 9.25 -8.59 -6.93
C THR A 21 9.95 -9.68 -6.09
N LYS A 22 9.70 -10.99 -6.20
CA LYS A 22 9.25 -11.77 -7.35
C LYS A 22 8.42 -12.98 -6.88
N GLU A 23 7.47 -13.41 -7.71
CA GLU A 23 6.74 -14.71 -7.70
C GLU A 23 7.70 -15.91 -7.88
N THR A 24 8.74 -15.94 -7.04
CA THR A 24 10.14 -16.24 -7.42
C THR A 24 10.52 -15.65 -8.81
N ASN A 25 11.73 -15.81 -9.31
CA ASN A 25 12.09 -15.28 -10.65
C ASN A 25 11.49 -16.13 -11.80
N LYS A 26 10.18 -16.33 -11.89
CA LYS A 26 9.38 -16.71 -13.09
C LYS A 26 9.99 -17.75 -14.07
N ARG A 27 10.53 -18.87 -13.60
CA ARG A 27 10.39 -20.15 -14.35
C ARG A 27 9.06 -20.80 -13.95
N ALA A 28 8.46 -21.59 -14.84
CA ALA A 28 7.10 -22.09 -14.68
C ALA A 28 6.89 -22.98 -13.44
N ASP A 29 7.94 -23.67 -13.01
CA ASP A 29 8.01 -24.57 -11.87
C ASP A 29 8.04 -23.87 -10.51
N LYS A 30 8.51 -22.61 -10.45
CA LYS A 30 8.65 -21.87 -9.18
C LYS A 30 7.56 -20.83 -8.92
N LYS A 31 6.49 -20.85 -9.72
CA LYS A 31 5.31 -20.00 -9.50
C LYS A 31 4.55 -20.51 -8.27
N LEU A 32 4.06 -19.60 -7.42
CA LEU A 32 3.24 -19.99 -6.25
C LEU A 32 1.87 -20.58 -6.64
N LYS A 33 1.43 -20.41 -7.89
CA LYS A 33 0.13 -20.87 -8.42
C LYS A 33 -1.08 -20.44 -7.54
N ALA A 34 -0.90 -19.42 -6.71
CA ALA A 34 -1.90 -18.94 -5.76
C ALA A 34 -2.81 -17.84 -6.33
N GLY A 35 -2.65 -17.50 -7.62
CA GLY A 35 -3.37 -16.42 -8.30
C GLY A 35 -2.45 -15.26 -8.70
N ARG A 36 -2.98 -14.31 -9.47
CA ARG A 36 -2.28 -13.08 -9.89
C ARG A 36 -2.82 -11.93 -9.04
N GLY A 37 -1.96 -11.09 -8.46
CA GLY A 37 -2.45 -9.93 -7.72
C GLY A 37 -1.48 -9.39 -6.67
N THR A 38 -1.99 -9.16 -5.47
CA THR A 38 -1.31 -8.60 -4.29
C THR A 38 -0.55 -9.65 -3.48
N ILE A 39 -0.76 -10.93 -3.79
CA ILE A 39 -0.13 -12.07 -3.10
C ILE A 39 1.40 -11.94 -3.15
N GLY A 40 2.03 -11.99 -1.97
CA GLY A 40 3.48 -11.86 -1.82
C GLY A 40 4.04 -10.46 -2.06
N LYS A 41 3.20 -9.43 -2.18
CA LYS A 41 3.63 -8.04 -2.32
C LYS A 41 3.39 -7.26 -1.04
N THR A 42 4.30 -6.35 -0.72
CA THR A 42 4.14 -5.44 0.40
C THR A 42 3.26 -4.28 -0.04
N ALA A 43 2.16 -4.03 0.69
CA ALA A 43 1.37 -2.83 0.47
C ALA A 43 2.13 -1.60 1.00
N ALA A 44 2.31 -0.59 0.16
CA ALA A 44 2.77 0.73 0.53
C ALA A 44 1.60 1.70 0.36
N VAL A 45 1.24 2.41 1.43
CA VAL A 45 0.08 3.31 1.45
C VAL A 45 0.58 4.75 1.55
N GLY A 46 0.11 5.60 0.64
CA GLY A 46 0.31 7.05 0.67
C GLY A 46 -0.97 7.74 1.12
N MET A 47 -0.84 8.74 2.00
CA MET A 47 -1.95 9.57 2.44
C MET A 47 -1.58 11.04 2.32
N LYS A 48 -2.49 11.85 1.77
CA LYS A 48 -2.29 13.30 1.63
C LYS A 48 -3.55 14.06 2.05
N ASP A 49 -3.41 14.92 3.05
CA ASP A 49 -4.43 15.95 3.31
C ASP A 49 -4.18 17.12 2.36
N ARG A 50 -5.19 17.47 1.54
CA ARG A 50 -5.07 18.57 0.59
C ARG A 50 -4.92 19.94 1.25
N ARG A 51 -5.19 20.08 2.55
CA ARG A 51 -5.09 21.34 3.30
C ARG A 51 -3.68 21.64 3.80
N THR A 52 -2.86 20.63 4.05
CA THR A 52 -1.47 20.75 4.51
C THR A 52 -0.55 20.34 3.37
N THR A 53 -0.01 21.34 2.66
CA THR A 53 0.84 21.20 1.47
C THR A 53 1.96 20.18 1.62
#